data_AF-A0A7C1F389-F1
#
_entry.id   AF-A0A7C1F389-F1
#
_cell.length_a   1.000
_cell.length_b   1.000
_cell.length_c   1.000
_cell.angle_alpha   90.00
_cell.angle_beta   90.00
_cell.angle_gamma   90.00
#
_symmetry.space_group_name_H-M   'P 1'
#
loop_
_entity.id
_entity.type
_entity.pdbx_description
1 polymer ?
#
loop_
_entity_poly.entity_id
_entity_poly.type
_entity_poly.pdbx_seq_one_letter_code
_entity_poly.pdbx_strand_id
1 'polypeptide(L)'
;MTEAEFHNLFYNTNEEDHRRLFSRLREILDSGYLLPGKTFKGSRTLIWDKYAGDDKYVFLSLGKRYIEQYGEYAYGFVFDARQLIIELNAVLGIEDLAWDYHKLAMEAFEQVFLTISRGSIVPFKTSGWMHAGVKEMPLEKQYLYHAIYAGRTELPGVKEFQQVFRQLTKHVQATKRFSGTQALNVMEQWENLAKKPTRDPEILVPDKLPIPYALSLIQRGKEIPLSQKRVE
;
A
#
# COMPACT_ATOMS: atom_id res chain seq x y z
N MET A 1 -3.04 -23.96 -9.21
CA MET A 1 -4.13 -23.33 -8.46
C MET A 1 -5.28 -23.06 -9.41
N THR A 2 -6.43 -23.69 -9.17
CA THR A 2 -7.68 -23.56 -9.94
C THR A 2 -8.60 -22.50 -9.33
N GLU A 3 -9.64 -22.08 -10.05
CA GLU A 3 -10.65 -21.13 -9.56
C GLU A 3 -11.41 -21.64 -8.33
N ALA A 4 -11.68 -22.96 -8.28
CA ALA A 4 -12.31 -23.61 -7.14
C ALA A 4 -11.39 -23.67 -5.90
N GLU A 5 -10.08 -23.89 -6.10
CA GLU A 5 -9.08 -23.86 -5.02
C GLU A 5 -8.92 -22.44 -4.45
N PHE A 6 -8.96 -21.41 -5.31
CA PHE A 6 -8.94 -20.01 -4.89
C PHE A 6 -10.22 -19.64 -4.12
N HIS A 7 -11.40 -20.00 -4.63
CA HIS A 7 -12.68 -19.71 -3.97
C HIS A 7 -12.78 -20.29 -2.56
N ASN A 8 -12.20 -21.46 -2.32
CA ASN A 8 -12.15 -22.07 -0.99
C ASN A 8 -11.22 -21.36 -0.01
N LEU A 9 -10.17 -20.68 -0.50
CA LEU A 9 -9.26 -19.86 0.33
C LEU A 9 -9.89 -18.52 0.75
N PHE A 10 -10.86 -18.02 -0.02
CA PHE A 10 -11.48 -16.69 0.18
C PHE A 10 -13.00 -16.76 0.44
N TYR A 11 -13.49 -17.87 1.00
CA TYR A 11 -14.93 -18.17 1.21
C TYR A 11 -15.75 -17.07 1.92
N ASN A 12 -15.10 -16.18 2.69
CA ASN A 12 -15.77 -15.08 3.40
C ASN A 12 -15.86 -13.76 2.59
N THR A 13 -15.43 -13.74 1.33
CA THR A 13 -15.52 -12.55 0.45
C THR A 13 -16.79 -12.59 -0.39
N ASN A 14 -17.37 -11.42 -0.70
CA ASN A 14 -18.55 -11.36 -1.58
C ASN A 14 -18.15 -11.70 -3.05
N GLU A 15 -19.13 -12.02 -3.90
CA GLU A 15 -18.87 -12.42 -5.30
C GLU A 15 -18.15 -11.36 -6.14
N GLU A 16 -18.29 -10.07 -5.83
CA GLU A 16 -17.63 -8.99 -6.56
C GLU A 16 -16.14 -8.92 -6.20
N ASP A 17 -15.83 -9.00 -4.91
CA ASP A 17 -14.46 -9.02 -4.41
C ASP A 17 -13.75 -10.31 -4.81
N HIS A 18 -14.43 -11.46 -4.78
CA HIS A 18 -13.90 -12.72 -5.29
C HIS A 18 -13.49 -12.62 -6.77
N ARG A 19 -14.36 -12.08 -7.64
CA ARG A 19 -14.04 -11.89 -9.07
C ARG A 19 -12.86 -10.96 -9.29
N ARG A 20 -12.74 -9.90 -8.48
CA ARG A 20 -11.61 -8.96 -8.55
C ARG A 20 -10.30 -9.59 -8.11
N LEU A 21 -10.29 -10.26 -6.97
CA LEU A 21 -9.14 -10.98 -6.44
C LEU A 21 -8.67 -12.05 -7.43
N PHE A 22 -9.61 -12.78 -8.01
CA PHE A 22 -9.30 -13.83 -8.99
C PHE A 22 -8.80 -13.28 -10.33
N SER A 23 -9.40 -12.20 -10.84
CA SER A 23 -8.88 -11.48 -12.02
C SER A 23 -7.45 -11.00 -11.78
N ARG A 24 -7.17 -10.48 -10.57
CA ARG A 24 -5.85 -10.01 -10.20
C ARG A 24 -4.84 -11.16 -10.07
N LEU A 25 -5.25 -12.30 -9.52
CA LEU A 25 -4.44 -13.50 -9.51
C LEU A 25 -4.08 -13.94 -10.94
N ARG A 26 -5.04 -13.94 -11.88
CA ARG A 26 -4.76 -14.24 -13.29
C ARG A 26 -3.76 -13.27 -13.89
N GLU A 27 -3.92 -11.95 -13.67
CA GLU A 27 -2.93 -10.96 -14.12
C GLU A 27 -1.52 -11.24 -13.58
N ILE A 28 -1.42 -11.63 -12.30
CA ILE A 28 -0.16 -11.99 -11.65
C ILE A 28 0.44 -13.22 -12.35
N LEU A 29 -0.32 -14.31 -12.45
CA LEU A 29 0.12 -15.56 -13.08
C LEU A 29 0.55 -15.34 -14.54
N ASP A 30 -0.22 -14.57 -15.32
CA ASP A 30 0.09 -14.25 -16.72
C ASP A 30 1.34 -13.38 -16.84
N SER A 31 1.55 -12.45 -15.90
CA SER A 31 2.72 -11.57 -15.91
C SER A 31 4.00 -12.28 -15.49
N GLY A 32 3.91 -13.36 -14.71
CA GLY A 32 5.06 -14.03 -14.11
C GLY A 32 5.66 -13.33 -12.90
N TYR A 33 5.07 -12.23 -12.42
CA TYR A 33 5.56 -11.44 -11.28
C TYR A 33 4.43 -11.07 -10.31
N LEU A 34 4.74 -10.92 -9.01
CA LEU A 34 3.90 -10.10 -8.15
C LEU A 34 4.08 -8.63 -8.55
N LEU A 35 2.97 -8.00 -8.88
CA LEU A 35 2.93 -6.61 -9.33
C LEU A 35 2.51 -5.69 -8.17
N PRO A 36 2.98 -4.44 -8.14
CA PRO A 36 2.47 -3.43 -7.21
C PRO A 36 0.95 -3.35 -7.25
N GLY A 37 0.33 -3.10 -6.10
CA GLY A 37 -1.13 -2.97 -5.99
C GLY A 37 -1.63 -1.89 -6.96
N LYS A 38 -2.51 -2.28 -7.90
CA LYS A 38 -3.18 -1.28 -8.74
C LYS A 38 -4.14 -0.48 -7.88
N THR A 39 -4.31 0.80 -8.20
CA THR A 39 -5.31 1.66 -7.57
C THR A 39 -6.68 1.02 -7.71
N PHE A 40 -7.20 0.48 -6.61
CA PHE A 40 -8.61 0.13 -6.52
C PHE A 40 -9.40 1.43 -6.59
N LYS A 41 -10.36 1.55 -7.52
CA LYS A 41 -11.24 2.73 -7.58
C LYS A 41 -11.89 2.92 -6.20
N GLY A 42 -11.42 3.93 -5.46
CA GLY A 42 -11.95 4.29 -4.14
C GLY A 42 -11.01 4.06 -2.95
N SER A 43 -9.92 3.28 -3.08
CA SER A 43 -8.96 3.13 -1.97
C SER A 43 -8.04 4.36 -1.92
N ARG A 44 -8.30 5.21 -0.92
CA ARG A 44 -7.56 6.46 -0.70
C ARG A 44 -6.15 6.22 -0.23
N THR A 45 -5.87 5.11 0.42
CA THR A 45 -4.53 4.80 0.92
C THR A 45 -3.55 4.63 -0.25
N LEU A 46 -3.98 3.91 -1.28
CA LEU A 46 -3.14 3.64 -2.46
C LEU A 46 -2.86 4.87 -3.34
N ILE A 47 -3.71 5.91 -3.27
CA ILE A 47 -3.44 7.15 -4.04
C ILE A 47 -2.29 7.93 -3.42
N TRP A 48 -2.14 7.86 -2.09
CA TRP A 48 -1.03 8.53 -1.39
C TRP A 48 0.28 7.83 -1.68
N ASP A 49 0.31 6.49 -1.69
CA ASP A 49 1.49 5.73 -2.08
C ASP A 49 1.97 6.12 -3.49
N LYS A 50 1.04 6.24 -4.43
CA LYS A 50 1.35 6.73 -5.79
C LYS A 50 1.92 8.15 -5.80
N TYR A 51 1.29 9.08 -5.08
CA TYR A 51 1.81 10.45 -5.01
C TYR A 51 3.19 10.48 -4.34
N ALA A 52 3.43 9.69 -3.30
CA ALA A 52 4.72 9.55 -2.63
C ALA A 52 5.79 8.86 -3.50
N GLY A 53 5.39 8.13 -4.54
CA GLY A 53 6.28 7.38 -5.44
C GLY A 53 6.60 5.97 -4.95
N ASP A 54 5.69 5.39 -4.17
CA ASP A 54 5.77 4.04 -3.63
C ASP A 54 4.92 3.03 -4.40
N ASP A 55 4.19 3.49 -5.42
CA ASP A 55 3.49 2.64 -6.39
C ASP A 55 4.43 1.72 -7.19
N LYS A 56 5.74 1.91 -7.02
CA LYS A 56 6.81 1.04 -7.53
C LYS A 56 7.13 -0.16 -6.63
N TYR A 57 6.48 -0.32 -5.48
CA TYR A 57 6.78 -1.40 -4.55
C TYR A 57 5.63 -2.41 -4.49
N VAL A 58 6.00 -3.68 -4.32
CA VAL A 58 5.10 -4.71 -3.80
C VAL A 58 5.16 -4.63 -2.28
N PHE A 59 4.04 -4.26 -1.66
CA PHE A 59 3.90 -4.19 -0.21
C PHE A 59 3.54 -5.57 0.35
N LEU A 60 4.35 -6.06 1.26
CA LEU A 60 4.17 -7.33 1.96
C LEU A 60 4.11 -7.04 3.46
N SER A 61 2.98 -7.35 4.12
CA SER A 61 2.89 -7.15 5.58
C SER A 61 3.80 -8.13 6.32
N LEU A 62 4.36 -7.70 7.45
CA LEU A 62 5.12 -8.54 8.36
C LEU A 62 4.34 -8.75 9.67
N GLY A 63 4.22 -9.99 10.12
CA GLY A 63 3.70 -10.32 11.44
C GLY A 63 2.20 -10.68 11.48
N LYS A 64 1.53 -10.44 12.61
CA LYS A 64 0.21 -11.02 12.90
C LYS A 64 -0.89 -10.53 11.96
N ARG A 65 -0.85 -9.27 11.54
CA ARG A 65 -1.81 -8.70 10.57
C ARG A 65 -1.70 -9.32 9.18
N TYR A 66 -0.51 -9.79 8.79
CA TYR A 66 -0.33 -10.60 7.57
C TYR A 66 -1.16 -11.89 7.65
N ILE A 67 -1.19 -12.53 8.82
CA ILE A 67 -1.92 -13.77 9.08
C ILE A 67 -3.43 -13.51 9.16
N GLU A 68 -3.84 -12.40 9.76
CA GLU A 68 -5.25 -12.05 9.96
C GLU A 68 -5.93 -11.49 8.69
N GLN A 69 -5.17 -10.90 7.76
CA GLN A 69 -5.67 -10.32 6.50
C GLN A 69 -5.36 -11.19 5.27
N TYR A 70 -5.16 -12.50 5.47
CA TYR A 70 -4.86 -13.50 4.42
C TYR A 70 -5.79 -13.43 3.19
N GLY A 71 -6.97 -12.81 3.34
CA GLY A 71 -8.02 -12.67 2.34
C GLY A 71 -7.85 -11.56 1.29
N GLU A 72 -7.28 -10.41 1.64
CA GLU A 72 -7.49 -9.19 0.83
C GLU A 72 -6.22 -8.70 0.10
N TYR A 73 -5.02 -9.03 0.60
CA TYR A 73 -3.78 -8.41 0.12
C TYR A 73 -2.58 -9.35 -0.08
N ALA A 74 -2.67 -10.63 0.35
CA ALA A 74 -1.47 -11.43 0.64
C ALA A 74 -1.24 -12.65 -0.28
N TYR A 75 -2.19 -13.06 -1.12
CA TYR A 75 -2.11 -14.27 -1.97
C TYR A 75 -1.63 -15.57 -1.26
N GLY A 76 -1.64 -15.61 0.08
CA GLY A 76 -1.28 -16.76 0.89
C GLY A 76 0.22 -17.11 1.00
N PHE A 77 1.15 -16.17 0.76
CA PHE A 77 2.59 -16.47 0.66
C PHE A 77 3.44 -15.94 1.84
N VAL A 78 3.96 -16.82 2.72
CA VAL A 78 4.88 -16.38 3.78
C VAL A 78 6.27 -16.16 3.20
N PHE A 79 6.85 -14.96 3.36
CA PHE A 79 8.17 -14.62 2.82
C PHE A 79 9.24 -14.50 3.91
N ASP A 80 10.47 -14.92 3.61
CA ASP A 80 11.65 -14.56 4.42
C ASP A 80 12.05 -13.10 4.12
N ALA A 81 11.71 -12.20 5.05
CA ALA A 81 12.01 -10.79 4.95
C ALA A 81 13.51 -10.46 4.88
N ARG A 82 14.36 -11.23 5.59
CA ARG A 82 15.83 -11.02 5.54
C ARG A 82 16.36 -11.38 4.16
N GLN A 83 15.87 -12.48 3.58
CA GLN A 83 16.25 -12.89 2.24
C GLN A 83 15.80 -11.87 1.17
N LEU A 84 14.57 -11.34 1.29
CA LEU A 84 14.08 -10.27 0.42
C LEU A 84 14.97 -9.00 0.48
N ILE A 85 15.43 -8.63 1.67
CA ILE A 85 16.34 -7.48 1.85
C ILE A 85 17.69 -7.77 1.17
N ILE A 86 18.28 -8.94 1.41
CA ILE A 86 19.62 -9.31 0.94
C ILE A 86 19.65 -9.47 -0.58
N GLU A 87 18.67 -10.17 -1.15
CA GLU A 87 18.71 -10.58 -2.55
C GLU A 87 17.99 -9.61 -3.48
N LEU A 88 16.98 -8.88 -2.99
CA LEU A 88 16.15 -7.99 -3.82
C LEU A 88 16.20 -6.53 -3.39
N ASN A 89 17.08 -6.16 -2.46
CA ASN A 89 17.15 -4.80 -1.92
C ASN A 89 15.80 -4.31 -1.40
N ALA A 90 15.01 -5.22 -0.83
CA ALA A 90 13.74 -4.86 -0.23
C ALA A 90 13.95 -3.87 0.93
N VAL A 91 12.96 -3.01 1.12
CA VAL A 91 12.98 -1.97 2.14
C VAL A 91 12.08 -2.41 3.29
N LEU A 92 12.59 -2.31 4.51
CA LEU A 92 11.83 -2.53 5.74
C LEU A 92 11.16 -1.23 6.16
N GLY A 93 9.82 -1.20 6.17
CA GLY A 93 9.03 -0.18 6.85
C GLY A 93 8.73 -0.61 8.29
N ILE A 94 9.02 0.26 9.25
CA ILE A 94 8.75 -0.03 10.67
C ILE A 94 7.27 0.04 11.06
N GLU A 95 6.46 0.62 10.17
CA GLU A 95 5.02 0.73 10.28
C GLU A 95 4.44 1.11 8.91
N ASP A 96 3.16 0.80 8.71
CA ASP A 96 2.33 1.32 7.62
C ASP A 96 2.24 2.87 7.71
N LEU A 97 2.62 3.55 6.62
CA LEU A 97 2.65 5.01 6.53
C LEU A 97 1.32 5.65 6.14
N ALA A 98 0.25 4.87 5.94
CA ALA A 98 -1.06 5.34 5.51
C ALA A 98 -1.57 6.57 6.28
N TRP A 99 -1.43 6.57 7.60
CA TRP A 99 -1.90 7.66 8.45
C TRP A 99 -1.02 8.90 8.36
N ASP A 100 0.30 8.73 8.33
CA ASP A 100 1.22 9.85 8.14
C ASP A 100 1.00 10.48 6.77
N TYR A 101 0.85 9.65 5.74
CA TYR A 101 0.55 10.11 4.39
C TYR A 101 -0.76 10.87 4.32
N HIS A 102 -1.81 10.42 5.02
CA HIS A 102 -3.05 11.17 5.07
C HIS A 102 -2.88 12.58 5.68
N LYS A 103 -2.13 12.69 6.78
CA LYS A 103 -1.85 14.00 7.41
C LYS A 103 -1.03 14.91 6.50
N LEU A 104 0.05 14.38 5.92
CA LEU A 104 0.91 15.14 5.01
C LEU A 104 0.17 15.53 3.72
N ALA A 105 -0.79 14.72 3.27
CA ALA A 105 -1.64 15.06 2.13
C ALA A 105 -2.55 16.25 2.46
N MET A 106 -3.14 16.30 3.65
CA MET A 106 -3.90 17.47 4.08
C MET A 106 -3.02 18.71 4.20
N GLU A 107 -1.80 18.58 4.70
CA GLU A 107 -0.83 19.68 4.77
C GLU A 107 -0.44 20.19 3.37
N ALA A 108 -0.03 19.29 2.47
CA ALA A 108 0.32 19.63 1.10
C ALA A 108 -0.84 20.30 0.35
N PHE A 109 -2.06 19.82 0.57
CA PHE A 109 -3.27 20.39 0.00
C PHE A 109 -3.47 21.86 0.41
N GLU A 110 -3.34 22.16 1.71
CA GLU A 110 -3.45 23.54 2.20
C GLU A 110 -2.34 24.44 1.66
N GLN A 111 -1.09 23.97 1.66
CA GLN A 111 0.05 24.74 1.12
C GLN A 111 -0.15 25.10 -0.35
N VAL A 112 -0.59 24.14 -1.16
CA VAL A 112 -0.84 24.35 -2.60
C VAL A 112 -2.00 25.31 -2.78
N PHE A 113 -3.11 25.12 -2.08
CA PHE A 113 -4.27 26.00 -2.22
C PHE A 113 -3.95 27.47 -1.89
N LEU A 114 -3.07 27.71 -0.91
CA LEU A 114 -2.63 29.06 -0.54
C LEU A 114 -1.65 29.70 -1.54
N THR A 115 -0.95 28.89 -2.33
CA THR A 115 0.15 29.36 -3.21
C THR A 115 -0.23 29.41 -4.68
N ILE A 116 -1.21 28.60 -5.14
CA ILE A 116 -1.64 28.63 -6.53
C ILE A 116 -2.56 29.82 -6.82
N SER A 117 -2.42 30.42 -8.01
CA SER A 117 -3.38 31.41 -8.47
C SER A 117 -4.78 30.79 -8.58
N ARG A 118 -5.79 31.43 -7.98
CA ARG A 118 -7.18 30.92 -7.95
C ARG A 118 -7.74 30.64 -9.35
N GLY A 119 -7.29 31.39 -10.37
CA GLY A 119 -7.70 31.19 -11.76
C GLY A 119 -7.10 29.96 -12.44
N SER A 120 -6.13 29.28 -11.82
CA SER A 120 -5.50 28.07 -12.35
C SER A 120 -6.24 26.79 -11.95
N ILE A 121 -7.21 26.88 -11.05
CA ILE A 121 -7.99 25.73 -10.59
C ILE A 121 -9.14 25.50 -11.56
N VAL A 122 -9.05 24.43 -12.34
CA VAL A 122 -10.03 24.11 -13.38
C VAL A 122 -11.27 23.46 -12.74
N PRO A 123 -12.50 23.87 -13.10
CA PRO A 123 -13.72 23.22 -12.65
C PRO A 123 -13.68 21.72 -12.97
N PHE A 124 -13.89 20.90 -11.94
CA PHE A 124 -13.94 19.45 -12.08
C PHE A 124 -15.33 18.97 -11.70
N LYS A 125 -16.04 18.33 -12.65
CA LYS A 125 -17.36 17.75 -12.38
C LYS A 125 -17.20 16.60 -11.39
N THR A 126 -17.82 16.74 -10.23
CA THR A 126 -17.83 15.71 -9.20
C THR A 126 -19.09 14.87 -9.36
N SER A 127 -18.95 13.63 -9.82
CA SER A 127 -20.02 12.63 -9.73
C SER A 127 -19.72 11.76 -8.52
N GLY A 128 -20.10 12.17 -7.31
CA GLY A 128 -19.84 11.35 -6.14
C GLY A 128 -20.11 11.97 -4.77
N TRP A 129 -20.00 11.10 -3.77
CA TRP A 129 -20.13 11.37 -2.36
C TRP A 129 -19.06 12.38 -1.91
N MET A 130 -19.48 13.51 -1.32
CA MET A 130 -18.59 14.52 -0.73
C MET A 130 -18.60 14.37 0.79
N HIS A 131 -17.42 14.38 1.41
CA HIS A 131 -17.32 14.53 2.87
C HIS A 131 -18.02 15.82 3.31
N ALA A 132 -18.69 15.78 4.46
CA ALA A 132 -19.37 16.96 5.02
C ALA A 132 -18.44 18.18 5.06
N GLY A 133 -17.21 18.01 5.54
CA GLY A 133 -16.22 19.10 5.59
C GLY A 133 -15.72 19.61 4.23
N VAL A 134 -15.93 18.88 3.13
CA VAL A 134 -15.58 19.36 1.77
C VAL A 134 -16.68 20.29 1.24
N LYS A 135 -17.96 20.03 1.55
CA LYS A 135 -19.09 20.87 1.10
C LYS A 135 -19.02 22.30 1.62
N GLU A 136 -18.37 22.49 2.77
CA GLU A 136 -18.21 23.78 3.43
C GLU A 136 -17.01 24.58 2.90
N MET A 137 -16.15 23.97 2.07
CA MET A 137 -14.98 24.65 1.50
C MET A 137 -15.39 25.60 0.35
N PRO A 138 -14.59 26.64 0.06
CA PRO A 138 -14.73 27.41 -1.19
C PRO A 138 -14.71 26.49 -2.42
N LEU A 139 -15.45 26.86 -3.46
CA LEU A 139 -15.68 26.01 -4.63
C LEU A 139 -14.36 25.61 -5.33
N GLU A 140 -13.40 26.51 -5.41
CA GLU A 140 -12.09 26.23 -5.99
C GLU A 140 -11.31 25.21 -5.14
N LYS A 141 -11.43 25.31 -3.81
CA LYS A 141 -10.81 24.35 -2.88
C LYS A 141 -11.42 22.95 -3.05
N GLN A 142 -12.73 22.87 -3.30
CA GLN A 142 -13.41 21.60 -3.64
C GLN A 142 -12.87 21.02 -4.95
N TYR A 143 -12.72 21.82 -6.00
CA TYR A 143 -12.21 21.35 -7.29
C TYR A 143 -10.80 20.76 -7.18
N LEU A 144 -9.90 21.45 -6.48
CA LEU A 144 -8.54 20.93 -6.25
C LEU A 144 -8.58 19.61 -5.47
N TYR A 145 -9.36 19.55 -4.40
CA TYR A 145 -9.53 18.32 -3.60
C TYR A 145 -9.98 17.16 -4.50
N HIS A 146 -11.03 17.35 -5.30
CA HIS A 146 -11.53 16.30 -6.16
C HIS A 146 -10.56 15.89 -7.28
N ALA A 147 -9.83 16.85 -7.85
CA ALA A 147 -8.80 16.56 -8.85
C ALA A 147 -7.66 15.70 -8.27
N ILE A 148 -7.21 16.00 -7.04
CA ILE A 148 -6.20 15.23 -6.31
C ILE A 148 -6.70 13.80 -6.07
N TYR A 149 -7.91 13.65 -5.51
CA TYR A 149 -8.48 12.33 -5.21
C TYR A 149 -8.82 11.51 -6.47
N ALA A 150 -9.02 12.17 -7.61
CA ALA A 150 -9.21 11.52 -8.90
C ALA A 150 -7.88 11.15 -9.58
N GLY A 151 -6.72 11.51 -9.02
CA GLY A 151 -5.41 11.16 -9.57
C GLY A 151 -5.05 11.92 -10.85
N ARG A 152 -5.62 13.12 -11.06
CA ARG A 152 -5.50 13.90 -12.31
C ARG A 152 -4.18 14.70 -12.34
N THR A 153 -3.05 13.99 -12.35
CA THR A 153 -1.69 14.56 -12.29
C THR A 153 -1.35 15.52 -13.43
N GLU A 154 -2.14 15.52 -14.50
CA GLU A 154 -2.01 16.46 -15.61
C GLU A 154 -2.56 17.87 -15.32
N LEU A 155 -3.38 18.04 -14.28
CA LEU A 155 -3.99 19.32 -13.95
C LEU A 155 -3.05 20.22 -13.12
N PRO A 156 -3.01 21.54 -13.41
CA PRO A 156 -2.42 22.52 -12.51
C PRO A 156 -3.05 22.44 -11.12
N GLY A 157 -2.24 22.61 -10.08
CA GLY A 157 -2.59 22.36 -8.68
C GLY A 157 -2.33 20.91 -8.24
N VAL A 158 -2.68 19.90 -9.04
CA VAL A 158 -2.43 18.49 -8.68
C VAL A 158 -0.96 18.13 -8.82
N LYS A 159 -0.29 18.67 -9.85
CA LYS A 159 1.15 18.48 -10.05
C LYS A 159 1.98 19.12 -8.93
N GLU A 160 1.62 20.33 -8.52
CA GLU A 160 2.22 21.08 -7.41
C GLU A 160 1.96 20.35 -6.10
N PHE A 161 0.74 19.85 -5.89
CA PHE A 161 0.41 18.97 -4.78
C PHE A 161 1.31 17.75 -4.72
N GLN A 162 1.48 17.04 -5.83
CA GLN A 162 2.37 15.88 -5.86
C GLN A 162 3.81 16.24 -5.50
N GLN A 163 4.31 17.39 -5.97
CA GLN A 163 5.65 17.86 -5.65
C GLN A 163 5.83 18.18 -4.16
N VAL A 164 4.92 18.98 -3.59
CA VAL A 164 4.93 19.33 -2.15
C VAL A 164 4.78 18.07 -1.31
N PHE A 165 3.80 17.22 -1.64
CA PHE A 165 3.56 15.98 -0.92
C PHE A 165 4.79 15.06 -0.92
N ARG A 166 5.46 14.88 -2.06
CA ARG A 166 6.72 14.11 -2.15
C ARG A 166 7.83 14.70 -1.29
N GLN A 167 7.91 16.03 -1.20
CA GLN A 167 8.92 16.65 -0.35
C GLN A 167 8.66 16.38 1.13
N LEU A 168 7.40 16.48 1.56
CA LEU A 168 6.99 16.19 2.93
C LEU A 168 7.20 14.72 3.29
N THR A 169 6.83 13.79 2.40
CA THR A 169 6.92 12.35 2.67
C THR A 169 8.36 11.85 2.74
N LYS A 170 9.31 12.49 2.05
CA LYS A 170 10.73 12.10 2.07
C LYS A 170 11.29 11.97 3.48
N HIS A 171 10.95 12.90 4.38
CA HIS A 171 11.46 12.87 5.75
C HIS A 171 10.90 11.67 6.53
N VAL A 172 9.59 11.42 6.41
CA VAL A 172 8.94 10.27 7.06
C VAL A 172 9.46 8.95 6.49
N GLN A 173 9.61 8.86 5.17
CA GLN A 173 10.21 7.69 4.54
C GLN A 173 11.65 7.45 5.05
N ALA A 174 12.49 8.49 5.07
CA ALA A 174 13.88 8.37 5.53
C ALA A 174 14.03 7.95 7.01
N THR A 175 13.05 8.27 7.85
CA THR A 175 13.10 7.95 9.29
C THR A 175 12.43 6.62 9.64
N LYS A 176 11.58 6.09 8.76
CA LYS A 176 10.77 4.89 9.01
C LYS A 176 11.02 3.74 8.05
N ARG A 177 11.84 3.97 7.02
CA ARG A 177 12.20 2.97 6.03
C ARG A 177 13.70 2.74 5.99
N PHE A 178 14.07 1.48 6.06
CA PHE A 178 15.45 1.03 6.16
C PHE A 178 15.76 0.05 5.04
N SER A 179 16.98 0.07 4.51
CA SER A 179 17.44 -0.84 3.46
C SER A 179 18.78 -1.47 3.82
N GLY A 180 19.10 -2.61 3.20
CA GLY A 180 20.38 -3.29 3.37
C GLY A 180 20.71 -3.59 4.84
N THR A 181 21.96 -3.34 5.26
CA THR A 181 22.43 -3.62 6.62
C THR A 181 21.62 -2.89 7.70
N GLN A 182 21.13 -1.68 7.42
CA GLN A 182 20.31 -0.95 8.40
C GLN A 182 18.98 -1.69 8.67
N ALA A 183 18.33 -2.21 7.62
CA ALA A 183 17.11 -2.98 7.77
C ALA A 183 17.35 -4.26 8.58
N LEU A 184 18.45 -4.98 8.28
CA LEU A 184 18.82 -6.21 9.00
C LEU A 184 19.08 -5.96 10.49
N ASN A 185 19.77 -4.86 10.82
CA ASN A 185 20.03 -4.48 12.22
C ASN A 185 18.73 -4.14 12.96
N VAL A 186 17.79 -3.43 12.33
CA VAL A 186 16.48 -3.13 12.92
C VAL A 186 15.68 -4.41 13.18
N MET A 187 15.68 -5.37 12.25
CA MET A 187 15.03 -6.66 12.45
C MET A 187 15.64 -7.45 13.62
N GLU A 188 16.96 -7.49 13.72
CA GLU A 188 17.65 -8.16 14.84
C GLU A 188 17.32 -7.49 16.18
N GLN A 189 17.25 -6.16 16.23
CA GLN A 189 16.82 -5.46 17.43
C GLN A 189 15.40 -5.86 17.84
N TRP A 190 14.47 -5.95 16.90
CA TRP A 190 13.08 -6.36 17.18
C TRP A 190 12.94 -7.80 17.65
N GLU A 191 13.73 -8.72 17.10
CA GLU A 191 13.76 -10.12 17.55
C GLU A 191 14.17 -10.22 19.03
N ASN A 192 15.01 -9.30 19.49
CA ASN A 192 15.50 -9.21 20.86
C ASN A 192 14.62 -8.35 21.80
N LEU A 193 13.55 -7.73 21.29
CA LEU A 193 12.64 -6.94 22.14
C LEU A 193 11.69 -7.86 22.93
N ALA A 194 11.62 -7.64 24.24
CA ALA A 194 10.65 -8.30 25.12
C ALA A 194 9.18 -7.97 24.76
N LYS A 195 8.95 -6.87 24.04
CA LYS A 195 7.64 -6.47 23.49
C LYS A 195 7.79 -6.15 22.02
N LYS A 196 7.03 -6.84 21.16
CA LYS A 196 6.99 -6.59 19.73
C LYS A 196 6.46 -5.18 19.42
N PRO A 197 6.83 -4.58 18.28
CA PRO A 197 6.27 -3.30 17.82
C PRO A 197 4.73 -3.34 17.84
N THR A 198 4.11 -2.22 18.24
CA THR A 198 2.65 -2.08 18.31
C THR A 198 1.99 -1.81 16.96
N ARG A 199 2.79 -1.46 15.96
CA ARG A 199 2.36 -1.21 14.58
C ARG A 199 2.93 -2.30 13.68
N ASP A 200 2.15 -2.71 12.70
CA ASP A 200 2.51 -3.80 11.80
C ASP A 200 3.59 -3.32 10.83
N PRO A 201 4.80 -3.91 10.88
CA PRO A 201 5.84 -3.57 9.92
C PRO A 201 5.51 -4.11 8.53
N GLU A 202 6.19 -3.58 7.52
CA GLU A 202 6.00 -3.93 6.12
C GLU A 202 7.35 -4.15 5.41
N ILE A 203 7.35 -5.01 4.39
CA ILE A 203 8.45 -5.15 3.43
C ILE A 203 7.99 -4.63 2.09
N LEU A 204 8.76 -3.71 1.53
CA LEU A 204 8.54 -3.11 0.23
C LEU A 204 9.56 -3.68 -0.75
N VAL A 205 9.11 -4.54 -1.66
CA VAL A 205 9.96 -5.18 -2.66
C VAL A 205 9.94 -4.37 -3.96
N PRO A 206 11.10 -4.01 -4.55
CA PRO A 206 11.14 -3.26 -5.82
C PRO A 206 10.44 -3.97 -6.99
N ASP A 207 9.47 -3.27 -7.54
CA ASP A 207 8.72 -3.34 -8.81
C ASP A 207 8.25 -4.66 -9.41
N LYS A 208 8.94 -5.80 -9.25
CA LYS A 208 8.53 -7.08 -9.86
C LYS A 208 9.17 -8.28 -9.14
N LEU A 209 8.50 -8.84 -8.12
CA LEU A 209 8.97 -10.08 -7.48
C LEU A 209 8.63 -11.28 -8.40
N PRO A 210 9.60 -11.99 -9.00
CA PRO A 210 9.28 -13.10 -9.91
C PRO A 210 8.48 -14.18 -9.18
N ILE A 211 7.41 -14.70 -9.77
CA ILE A 211 6.58 -15.73 -9.13
C ILE A 211 7.40 -16.97 -8.75
N PRO A 212 8.29 -17.52 -9.61
CA PRO A 212 9.12 -18.65 -9.20
C PRO A 212 9.99 -18.36 -7.97
N TYR A 213 10.46 -17.11 -7.86
CA TYR A 213 11.27 -16.67 -6.72
C TYR A 213 10.39 -16.45 -5.48
N ALA A 214 9.25 -15.76 -5.62
CA ALA A 214 8.23 -15.66 -4.57
C ALA A 214 7.85 -17.05 -4.03
N LEU A 215 7.62 -18.01 -4.93
CA LEU A 215 7.31 -19.39 -4.59
C LEU A 215 8.48 -20.11 -3.88
N SER A 216 9.72 -19.84 -4.27
CA SER A 216 10.90 -20.40 -3.60
C SER A 216 11.09 -19.88 -2.17
N LEU A 217 10.61 -18.67 -1.89
CA LEU A 217 10.63 -18.05 -0.56
C LEU A 217 9.51 -18.56 0.34
N ILE A 218 8.48 -19.24 -0.21
CA ILE A 218 7.31 -19.71 0.55
C ILE A 218 7.65 -20.74 1.61
N GLN A 219 8.80 -21.42 1.58
CA GLN A 219 9.13 -22.37 2.65
C GLN A 219 10.64 -22.66 2.79
N ARG A 220 11.31 -21.78 3.54
CA ARG A 220 12.23 -22.18 4.62
C ARG A 220 11.65 -21.93 6.03
N GLY A 221 10.50 -21.27 6.14
CA GLY A 221 9.70 -21.20 7.37
C GLY A 221 8.69 -22.34 7.39
N LYS A 222 8.73 -23.19 8.43
CA LYS A 222 7.81 -24.31 8.67
C LYS A 222 6.37 -24.02 8.20
N GLU A 223 5.77 -24.99 7.51
CA GLU A 223 4.32 -25.10 7.37
C GLU A 223 3.66 -24.72 8.70
N ILE A 224 2.87 -23.64 8.72
CA ILE A 224 1.88 -23.47 9.77
C ILE A 224 0.75 -24.41 9.35
N PRO A 225 0.50 -25.49 10.09
CA PRO A 225 -0.60 -26.38 9.76
C PRO A 225 -1.88 -25.54 9.77
N LEU A 226 -2.62 -25.55 8.65
CA LEU A 226 -4.03 -25.17 8.66
C LEU A 226 -4.82 -26.29 9.36
N SER A 227 -4.60 -26.43 10.66
CA SER A 227 -5.45 -27.18 11.58
C SER A 227 -5.15 -26.63 12.99
N GLN A 228 -6.13 -26.30 13.83
CA GLN A 228 -7.40 -26.99 14.00
C GLN A 228 -8.51 -25.95 14.23
N LYS A 229 -9.70 -26.25 13.69
CA LYS A 229 -10.96 -25.72 14.18
C LYS A 229 -10.91 -25.68 15.71
N ARG A 230 -11.34 -24.56 16.32
CA ARG A 230 -11.81 -24.60 17.71
C ARG A 230 -12.89 -25.68 17.76
N VAL A 231 -12.55 -26.82 18.33
CA VAL A 231 -13.54 -27.67 18.97
C VAL A 231 -13.91 -26.90 20.23
N GLU A 232 -15.21 -26.66 20.38
CA GLU A 232 -15.82 -26.03 21.55
C GLU A 232 -15.44 -26.74 22.85
#